data_AF-A0A4R7UYD0-F1
#
_entry.id   AF-A0A4R7UYD0-F1
#
_cell.length_a   1.000
_cell.length_b   1.000
_cell.length_c   1.000
_cell.angle_alpha   90.00
_cell.angle_beta   90.00
_cell.angle_gamma   90.00
#
_symmetry.space_group_name_H-M   'P 1'
#
loop_
_entity.id
_entity.type
_entity.pdbx_description
1 polymer ?
#
loop_
_entity_poly.entity_id
_entity_poly.type
_entity_poly.pdbx_seq_one_letter_code
_entity_poly.pdbx_strand_id
1 'polypeptide(L)'
;MSVLLLATGEHGHLELGVTIGPMALRVVVLAAVPVVAAFAVLRGFLGEPSRRTTIVVALAAATAATMELLLSGRVNLPEQVIPLLLAALALPIYLVRSTDERFARAVGLGRRFAPLVYAVVAALAVAQFGLAWFADAGRDRTTTLLHTGVLLGLVALVWFAIARPRGRGVNVGMLVSAAALGVGLLAGTAQAITMRPPDPVPDATGTGTVSSAGFPMLSTVD
;
A
#
# COMPACT_ATOMS: atom_id res chain seq x y z
N MET A 1 -44.01 -14.53 34.38
CA MET A 1 -42.54 -14.59 34.25
C MET A 1 -42.19 -15.62 33.19
N SER A 2 -42.37 -15.26 31.92
CA SER A 2 -42.22 -16.18 30.80
C SER A 2 -41.85 -15.41 29.52
N VAL A 3 -40.57 -15.06 29.38
CA VAL A 3 -39.82 -14.80 28.13
C VAL A 3 -38.35 -14.76 28.60
N LEU A 4 -37.51 -15.81 28.65
CA LEU A 4 -37.11 -16.84 27.69
C LEU A 4 -36.54 -16.28 26.38
N LEU A 5 -35.27 -15.85 26.48
CA LEU A 5 -34.16 -16.11 25.55
C LEU A 5 -34.52 -16.10 24.06
N LEU A 6 -34.61 -14.90 23.51
CA LEU A 6 -34.47 -14.63 22.07
C LEU A 6 -33.48 -13.47 21.92
N ALA A 7 -32.20 -13.75 22.11
CA ALA A 7 -31.10 -12.84 21.80
C ALA A 7 -29.80 -13.61 21.50
N THR A 8 -29.89 -14.63 20.65
CA THR A 8 -28.73 -15.29 20.03
C THR A 8 -28.81 -15.13 18.50
N GLY A 9 -28.97 -13.89 18.03
CA GLY A 9 -29.34 -13.60 16.65
C GLY A 9 -28.54 -12.49 15.93
N GLU A 10 -27.47 -11.93 16.50
CA GLU A 10 -26.73 -10.82 15.85
C GLU A 10 -25.20 -10.88 16.05
N HIS A 11 -24.56 -12.01 15.72
CA HIS A 11 -23.09 -12.09 15.68
C HIS A 11 -22.51 -12.41 14.27
N GLY A 12 -23.34 -12.41 13.21
CA GLY A 12 -22.92 -12.72 11.84
C GLY A 12 -22.47 -11.53 10.98
N HIS A 13 -22.74 -10.28 11.38
CA HIS A 13 -22.46 -9.11 10.53
C HIS A 13 -21.10 -8.45 10.78
N LEU A 14 -20.46 -8.73 11.92
CA LEU A 14 -19.10 -8.22 12.21
C LEU A 14 -18.01 -9.07 11.54
N GLU A 15 -18.23 -10.38 11.35
CA GLU A 15 -17.29 -11.26 10.64
C GLU A 15 -17.30 -11.04 9.11
N LEU A 16 -18.46 -10.73 8.52
CA LEU A 16 -18.54 -10.31 7.10
C LEU A 16 -17.82 -8.97 6.86
N GLY A 17 -17.90 -8.03 7.80
CA GLY A 17 -17.16 -6.76 7.71
C GLY A 17 -15.63 -6.95 7.75
N VAL A 18 -15.15 -7.92 8.54
CA VAL A 18 -13.73 -8.25 8.68
C VAL A 18 -13.17 -8.97 7.44
N THR A 19 -13.98 -9.72 6.70
CA THR A 19 -13.57 -10.39 5.45
C THR A 19 -13.76 -9.52 4.20
N ILE A 20 -14.79 -8.65 4.16
CA ILE A 20 -15.00 -7.69 3.06
C ILE A 20 -13.95 -6.59 3.07
N GLY A 21 -13.50 -6.14 4.26
CA GLY A 21 -12.52 -5.07 4.42
C GLY A 21 -11.24 -5.28 3.60
N PRO A 22 -10.50 -6.38 3.78
CA PRO A 22 -9.28 -6.66 3.03
C PRO A 22 -9.49 -6.78 1.52
N MET A 23 -10.62 -7.34 1.07
CA MET A 23 -10.91 -7.47 -0.36
C MET A 23 -11.21 -6.12 -1.00
N ALA A 24 -12.02 -5.27 -0.36
CA ALA A 24 -12.30 -3.92 -0.84
C ALA A 24 -11.00 -3.09 -0.93
N LEU A 25 -10.14 -3.17 0.10
CA LEU A 25 -8.83 -2.51 0.10
C LEU A 25 -7.95 -2.97 -1.08
N ARG A 26 -7.93 -4.27 -1.39
CA ARG A 26 -7.18 -4.82 -2.54
C ARG A 26 -7.70 -4.30 -3.87
N VAL A 27 -9.02 -4.27 -4.06
CA VAL A 27 -9.63 -3.75 -5.29
C VAL A 27 -9.26 -2.27 -5.48
N VAL A 28 -9.27 -1.49 -4.40
CA VAL A 28 -8.85 -0.08 -4.44
C VAL A 28 -7.37 0.05 -4.82
N VAL A 29 -6.47 -0.74 -4.24
CA VAL A 29 -5.04 -0.75 -4.60
C VAL A 29 -4.85 -1.16 -6.07
N LEU A 30 -5.52 -2.23 -6.51
CA LEU A 30 -5.50 -2.72 -7.89
C LEU A 30 -6.06 -1.72 -8.89
N ALA A 31 -6.95 -0.82 -8.48
CA ALA A 31 -7.45 0.25 -9.34
C ALA A 31 -6.51 1.48 -9.32
N ALA A 32 -6.01 1.86 -8.14
CA ALA A 32 -5.23 3.08 -7.96
C ALA A 32 -3.79 2.97 -8.51
N VAL A 33 -3.13 1.82 -8.33
CA VAL A 33 -1.74 1.63 -8.75
C VAL A 33 -1.60 1.70 -10.28
N PRO A 34 -2.46 1.06 -11.10
CA PRO A 34 -2.43 1.24 -12.55
C PRO A 34 -2.66 2.67 -12.99
N VAL A 35 -3.48 3.46 -12.31
CA VAL A 35 -3.67 4.89 -12.64
C VAL A 35 -2.36 5.65 -12.49
N VAL A 36 -1.62 5.43 -11.40
CA VAL A 36 -0.33 6.10 -11.14
C VAL A 36 0.75 5.60 -12.11
N ALA A 37 0.80 4.29 -12.37
CA ALA A 37 1.73 3.68 -13.31
C ALA A 37 1.48 4.15 -14.76
N ALA A 38 0.22 4.16 -15.20
CA ALA A 38 -0.18 4.65 -16.51
C ALA A 38 0.19 6.12 -16.68
N PHE A 39 -0.02 6.95 -15.65
CA PHE A 39 0.44 8.33 -15.68
C PHE A 39 1.96 8.43 -15.87
N ALA A 40 2.75 7.64 -15.15
CA ALA A 40 4.21 7.66 -15.27
C ALA A 40 4.68 7.30 -16.70
N VAL A 41 4.07 6.28 -17.30
CA VAL A 41 4.39 5.83 -18.67
C VAL A 41 3.93 6.87 -19.71
N LEU A 42 2.70 7.38 -19.57
CA LEU A 42 2.12 8.31 -20.55
C LEU A 42 2.72 9.71 -20.48
N ARG A 43 3.27 10.15 -19.33
CA ARG A 43 3.85 11.49 -19.18
C ARG A 43 4.97 11.77 -20.19
N GLY A 44 5.73 10.76 -20.60
CA GLY A 44 6.76 10.92 -21.64
C GLY A 44 6.20 11.37 -23.00
N PHE A 45 4.92 11.04 -23.26
CA PHE A 45 4.22 11.38 -24.50
C PHE A 45 3.27 12.57 -24.34
N LEU A 46 2.70 12.75 -23.15
CA LEU A 46 1.68 13.74 -22.83
C LEU A 46 2.26 15.00 -22.14
N GLY A 47 3.14 15.74 -22.81
CA GLY A 47 3.51 17.13 -22.48
C GLY A 47 3.68 17.50 -20.99
N GLU A 48 3.43 18.76 -20.64
CA GLU A 48 3.38 19.18 -19.23
C GLU A 48 2.02 18.81 -18.60
N PRO A 49 1.99 18.15 -17.43
CA PRO A 49 0.75 17.76 -16.78
C PRO A 49 -0.03 18.99 -16.27
N SER A 50 -1.35 18.95 -16.43
CA SER A 50 -2.21 19.95 -15.80
C SER A 50 -2.22 19.83 -14.27
N ARG A 51 -2.51 20.93 -13.56
CA ARG A 51 -2.64 20.90 -12.08
C ARG A 51 -3.67 19.87 -11.61
N ARG A 52 -4.78 19.72 -12.34
CA ARG A 52 -5.83 18.73 -12.02
C ARG A 52 -5.29 17.31 -12.12
N THR A 53 -4.56 17.00 -13.19
CA THR A 53 -3.92 15.68 -13.37
C THR A 53 -2.97 15.37 -12.22
N THR A 54 -2.11 16.31 -11.83
CA THR A 54 -1.19 16.12 -10.70
C THR A 54 -1.93 15.86 -9.38
N ILE A 55 -3.02 16.59 -9.10
CA ILE A 55 -3.82 16.37 -7.89
C ILE A 55 -4.46 14.99 -7.91
N VAL A 56 -5.05 14.57 -9.03
CA VAL A 56 -5.69 13.24 -9.16
C VAL A 56 -4.67 12.13 -8.94
N VAL A 57 -3.49 12.22 -9.56
CA VAL A 57 -2.42 11.22 -9.39
C VAL A 57 -1.91 11.20 -7.95
N ALA A 58 -1.72 12.36 -7.32
CA ALA A 58 -1.29 12.44 -5.94
C ALA A 58 -2.32 11.85 -4.96
N LEU A 59 -3.61 12.11 -5.20
CA LEU A 59 -4.69 11.52 -4.41
C LEU A 59 -4.77 10.00 -4.61
N ALA A 60 -4.66 9.52 -5.85
CA ALA A 60 -4.66 8.09 -6.16
C ALA A 60 -3.49 7.38 -5.46
N ALA A 61 -2.28 7.95 -5.54
CA ALA A 61 -1.11 7.42 -4.86
C ALA A 61 -1.21 7.47 -3.33
N ALA A 62 -1.73 8.57 -2.75
CA ALA A 62 -1.97 8.66 -1.31
C ALA A 62 -3.01 7.65 -0.83
N THR A 63 -4.05 7.42 -1.62
CA THR A 63 -5.06 6.40 -1.34
C THR A 63 -4.44 5.01 -1.39
N ALA A 64 -3.70 4.69 -2.46
CA ALA A 64 -3.01 3.41 -2.61
C ALA A 64 -2.02 3.15 -1.47
N ALA A 65 -1.18 4.14 -1.12
CA ALA A 65 -0.21 4.02 -0.03
C ALA A 65 -0.89 3.83 1.33
N THR A 66 -1.99 4.53 1.59
CA THR A 66 -2.76 4.35 2.83
C THR A 66 -3.37 2.94 2.90
N MET A 67 -3.97 2.47 1.81
CA MET A 67 -4.52 1.12 1.76
C MET A 67 -3.44 0.05 1.90
N GLU A 68 -2.25 0.28 1.36
CA GLU A 68 -1.13 -0.64 1.48
C GLU A 68 -0.52 -0.69 2.89
N LEU A 69 -0.48 0.45 3.59
CA LEU A 69 -0.13 0.47 5.02
C LEU A 69 -1.14 -0.32 5.86
N LEU A 70 -2.44 -0.17 5.57
CA LEU A 70 -3.49 -0.92 6.26
C LEU A 70 -3.46 -2.42 5.93
N LEU A 71 -3.08 -2.79 4.70
CA LEU A 71 -3.05 -4.19 4.24
C LEU A 71 -1.80 -4.94 4.68
N SER A 72 -0.63 -4.29 4.67
CA SER A 72 0.64 -4.98 4.91
C SER A 72 0.81 -5.38 6.38
N GLY A 73 0.27 -4.60 7.33
CA GLY A 73 0.42 -4.81 8.78
C GLY A 73 1.86 -4.76 9.31
N ARG A 74 2.85 -4.88 8.42
CA ARG A 74 4.30 -4.85 8.63
C ARG A 74 4.95 -4.27 7.38
N VAL A 75 5.70 -3.19 7.56
CA VAL A 75 6.55 -2.59 6.53
C VAL A 75 8.00 -2.76 6.99
N ASN A 76 8.94 -3.01 6.07
CA ASN A 76 10.36 -3.10 6.41
C ASN A 76 10.97 -1.70 6.60
N LEU A 77 10.35 -0.90 7.44
CA LEU A 77 10.76 0.47 7.75
C LEU A 77 10.64 0.72 9.25
N PRO A 78 11.56 1.48 9.85
CA PRO A 78 11.38 1.99 11.20
C PRO A 78 10.06 2.77 11.29
N GLU A 79 9.32 2.62 12.39
CA GLU A 79 8.03 3.29 12.60
C GLU A 79 8.13 4.82 12.46
N GLN A 80 9.31 5.40 12.73
CA GLN A 80 9.57 6.84 12.57
C GLN A 80 9.57 7.29 11.10
N VAL A 81 9.76 6.39 10.14
CA VAL A 81 9.79 6.70 8.70
C VAL A 81 8.38 6.79 8.11
N ILE A 82 7.40 6.08 8.70
CA ILE A 82 6.00 6.10 8.25
C ILE A 82 5.41 7.53 8.24
N PRO A 83 5.46 8.33 9.32
CA PRO A 83 4.93 9.69 9.30
C PRO A 83 5.69 10.58 8.30
N LEU A 84 6.99 10.33 8.09
CA LEU A 84 7.79 11.06 7.10
C LEU A 84 7.37 10.75 5.67
N LEU A 85 7.00 9.49 5.37
CA LEU A 85 6.44 9.08 4.08
C LEU A 85 5.05 9.67 3.84
N LEU A 86 4.18 9.66 4.84
CA LEU A 86 2.87 10.29 4.75
C LEU A 86 2.99 11.81 4.53
N ALA A 87 3.91 12.46 5.22
CA ALA A 87 4.23 13.86 4.98
C ALA A 87 4.76 14.08 3.55
N ALA A 88 5.64 13.19 3.06
CA ALA A 88 6.15 13.25 1.70
C ALA A 88 5.08 13.01 0.63
N LEU A 89 3.99 12.29 0.93
CA LEU A 89 2.82 12.12 0.05
C LEU A 89 1.89 13.34 0.09
N ALA A 90 1.68 13.92 1.28
CA ALA A 90 0.81 15.07 1.47
C ALA A 90 1.42 16.38 0.91
N LEU A 91 2.73 16.53 1.03
CA LEU A 91 3.46 17.74 0.62
C LEU A 91 3.24 18.10 -0.87
N PRO A 92 3.32 17.17 -1.83
CA PRO A 92 2.91 17.36 -3.22
C PRO A 92 1.53 18.02 -3.41
N ILE A 93 0.52 17.57 -2.68
CA ILE A 93 -0.85 18.11 -2.78
C ILE A 93 -0.86 19.56 -2.27
N TYR A 94 -0.19 19.81 -1.15
CA TYR A 94 -0.03 21.14 -0.59
C TYR A 94 0.71 22.08 -1.57
N LEU A 95 1.80 21.64 -2.19
CA LEU A 95 2.59 22.41 -3.15
C LEU A 95 1.84 22.77 -4.44
N VAL A 96 0.84 21.98 -4.83
CA VAL A 96 -0.01 22.24 -6.00
C VAL A 96 -1.19 23.15 -5.65
N ARG A 97 -1.74 23.03 -4.44
CA ARG A 97 -2.86 23.86 -3.96
C ARG A 97 -2.46 25.22 -3.41
N SER A 98 -1.27 25.36 -2.82
CA SER A 98 -0.85 26.60 -2.18
C SER A 98 -0.73 27.73 -3.19
N THR A 99 -1.64 28.71 -3.10
CA THR A 99 -1.60 29.99 -3.82
C THR A 99 -1.09 31.13 -2.93
N ASP A 100 -0.80 30.86 -1.66
CA ASP A 100 -0.35 31.87 -0.70
C ASP A 100 1.05 32.38 -1.03
N GLU A 101 1.17 33.70 -1.23
CA GLU A 101 2.43 34.37 -1.54
C GLU A 101 3.46 34.22 -0.41
N ARG A 102 2.99 34.13 0.84
CA ARG A 102 3.82 33.93 2.04
C ARG A 102 4.65 32.64 1.97
N PHE A 103 4.13 31.61 1.30
CA PHE A 103 4.80 30.32 1.14
C PHE A 103 5.46 30.14 -0.22
N ALA A 104 5.49 31.17 -1.08
CA ALA A 104 6.06 31.07 -2.42
C ALA A 104 7.53 30.59 -2.42
N ARG A 105 8.33 31.03 -1.43
CA ARG A 105 9.72 30.57 -1.25
C ARG A 105 9.80 29.08 -0.90
N ALA A 106 8.97 28.61 0.03
CA ALA A 106 8.92 27.21 0.42
C ALA A 106 8.44 26.32 -0.75
N VAL A 107 7.44 26.79 -1.51
CA VAL A 107 6.95 26.09 -2.71
C VAL A 107 8.04 26.02 -3.79
N GLY A 108 8.79 27.11 -3.99
CA GLY A 108 9.91 27.17 -4.93
C GLY A 108 11.04 26.20 -4.55
N LEU A 109 11.40 26.13 -3.27
CA LEU A 109 12.38 25.17 -2.75
C LEU A 109 11.87 23.74 -2.92
N GLY A 110 10.63 23.44 -2.53
CA GLY A 110 10.04 22.11 -2.68
C GLY A 110 10.09 21.61 -4.12
N ARG A 111 9.74 22.46 -5.10
CA ARG A 111 9.83 22.12 -6.53
C ARG A 111 11.27 21.94 -7.02
N ARG A 112 12.24 22.67 -6.43
CA ARG A 112 13.66 22.54 -6.76
C ARG A 112 14.25 21.23 -6.24
N PHE A 113 13.81 20.79 -5.05
CA PHE A 113 14.25 19.53 -4.45
C PHE A 113 13.47 18.31 -4.93
N ALA A 114 12.29 18.50 -5.54
CA ALA A 114 11.49 17.42 -6.09
C ALA A 114 12.25 16.36 -6.93
N PRO A 115 13.14 16.73 -7.89
CA PRO A 115 13.91 15.72 -8.63
C PRO A 115 14.89 14.93 -7.74
N LEU A 116 15.42 15.54 -6.68
CA LEU A 116 16.32 14.88 -5.74
C LEU A 116 15.54 13.91 -4.84
N VAL A 117 14.39 14.35 -4.31
CA VAL A 117 13.48 13.48 -3.55
C VAL A 117 13.03 12.30 -4.39
N TYR A 118 12.64 12.53 -5.65
CA TYR A 118 12.34 11.48 -6.61
C TYR A 118 13.53 10.51 -6.74
N ALA A 119 14.73 10.99 -7.05
CA ALA A 119 15.88 10.13 -7.30
C ALA A 119 16.24 9.26 -6.08
N VAL A 120 16.24 9.84 -4.88
CA VAL A 120 16.55 9.11 -3.64
C VAL A 120 15.49 8.05 -3.37
N VAL A 121 14.20 8.40 -3.42
CA VAL A 121 13.12 7.46 -3.13
C VAL A 121 13.00 6.39 -4.22
N ALA A 122 13.20 6.75 -5.48
CA ALA A 122 13.25 5.84 -6.62
C ALA A 122 14.37 4.80 -6.45
N ALA A 123 15.58 5.22 -6.09
CA ALA A 123 16.70 4.33 -5.85
C ALA A 123 16.39 3.34 -4.72
N LEU A 124 15.79 3.81 -3.63
CA LEU A 124 15.36 2.95 -2.52
C LEU A 124 14.29 1.95 -2.96
N ALA A 125 13.29 2.38 -3.74
CA ALA A 125 12.26 1.49 -4.27
C ALA A 125 12.85 0.40 -5.17
N VAL A 126 13.75 0.77 -6.09
CA VAL A 126 14.47 -0.19 -6.95
C VAL A 126 15.30 -1.17 -6.12
N ALA A 127 15.97 -0.70 -5.07
CA ALA A 127 16.73 -1.58 -4.19
C ALA A 127 15.81 -2.58 -3.47
N GLN A 128 14.65 -2.15 -2.96
CA GLN A 128 13.68 -3.05 -2.31
C GLN A 128 13.12 -4.08 -3.29
N PHE A 129 12.76 -3.67 -4.50
CA PHE A 129 12.32 -4.58 -5.55
C PHE A 129 13.41 -5.56 -5.97
N GLY A 130 14.64 -5.08 -6.15
CA GLY A 130 15.79 -5.92 -6.46
C GLY A 130 16.07 -6.94 -5.36
N LEU A 131 16.02 -6.54 -4.10
CA LEU A 131 16.14 -7.47 -2.97
C LEU A 131 14.99 -8.47 -2.95
N ALA A 132 13.76 -8.05 -3.22
CA ALA A 132 12.60 -8.95 -3.23
C ALA A 132 12.69 -10.03 -4.32
N TRP A 133 13.22 -9.68 -5.50
CA TRP A 133 13.31 -10.61 -6.64
C TRP A 133 14.59 -11.43 -6.69
N PHE A 134 15.70 -10.88 -6.23
CA PHE A 134 17.02 -11.52 -6.39
C PHE A 134 17.61 -12.03 -5.08
N ALA A 135 17.18 -11.52 -3.91
CA ALA A 135 17.58 -12.11 -2.65
C ALA A 135 16.61 -13.25 -2.32
N ASP A 136 17.13 -14.47 -2.20
CA ASP A 136 16.35 -15.64 -1.80
C ASP A 136 15.98 -15.56 -0.31
N ALA A 137 15.02 -14.69 0.00
CA ALA A 137 14.79 -14.18 1.34
C ALA A 137 13.65 -14.90 2.10
N GLY A 138 13.03 -15.92 1.50
CA GLY A 138 11.82 -16.55 2.02
C GLY A 138 10.56 -15.70 1.79
N ARG A 139 9.39 -16.37 1.72
CA ARG A 139 8.13 -15.78 1.24
C ARG A 139 7.70 -14.53 2.02
N ASP A 140 7.70 -14.58 3.36
CA ASP A 140 7.23 -13.47 4.20
C ASP A 140 8.10 -12.22 4.06
N ARG A 141 9.42 -12.41 3.95
CA ARG A 141 10.37 -11.31 3.75
C ARG A 141 10.22 -10.73 2.36
N THR A 142 10.10 -11.56 1.32
CA THR A 142 9.84 -11.11 -0.05
C THR A 142 8.56 -10.27 -0.12
N THR A 143 7.45 -10.71 0.48
CA THR A 143 6.19 -9.95 0.53
C THR A 143 6.36 -8.60 1.23
N THR A 144 7.08 -8.56 2.35
CA THR A 144 7.35 -7.31 3.08
C THR A 144 8.19 -6.33 2.26
N LEU A 145 9.23 -6.83 1.56
CA LEU A 145 10.07 -6.04 0.68
C LEU A 145 9.29 -5.49 -0.52
N LEU A 146 8.38 -6.29 -1.11
CA LEU A 146 7.50 -5.84 -2.19
C LEU A 146 6.58 -4.70 -1.73
N HIS A 147 5.87 -4.84 -0.61
CA HIS A 147 5.01 -3.77 -0.10
C HIS A 147 5.79 -2.49 0.20
N THR A 148 7.00 -2.63 0.77
CA THR A 148 7.87 -1.48 1.03
C THR A 148 8.32 -0.82 -0.27
N GLY A 149 8.69 -1.62 -1.29
CA GLY A 149 9.06 -1.15 -2.62
C GLY A 149 7.91 -0.44 -3.33
N VAL A 150 6.68 -0.95 -3.22
CA VAL A 150 5.49 -0.32 -3.82
C VAL A 150 5.20 1.01 -3.14
N LEU A 151 5.23 1.07 -1.81
CA LEU A 151 4.99 2.30 -1.09
C LEU A 151 6.02 3.39 -1.43
N LEU A 152 7.30 3.04 -1.49
CA LEU A 152 8.35 3.96 -1.92
C LEU A 152 8.18 4.36 -3.40
N GLY A 153 7.82 3.41 -4.27
CA GLY A 153 7.56 3.68 -5.68
C GLY A 153 6.41 4.68 -5.88
N LEU A 154 5.32 4.55 -5.13
CA LEU A 154 4.21 5.50 -5.14
C LEU A 154 4.66 6.90 -4.73
N VAL A 155 5.41 7.01 -3.63
CA VAL A 155 5.97 8.29 -3.18
C VAL A 155 6.85 8.90 -4.27
N ALA A 156 7.77 8.12 -4.86
CA ALA A 156 8.62 8.58 -5.93
C ALA A 156 7.81 9.11 -7.12
N LEU A 157 6.80 8.38 -7.60
CA LEU A 157 5.98 8.79 -8.74
C LEU A 157 5.15 10.05 -8.48
N VAL A 158 4.70 10.29 -7.24
CA VAL A 158 4.05 11.55 -6.88
C VAL A 158 5.03 12.72 -6.96
N TRP A 159 6.26 12.55 -6.48
CA TRP A 159 7.29 13.58 -6.57
C TRP A 159 7.73 13.82 -8.02
N PHE A 160 7.81 12.77 -8.83
CA PHE A 160 7.99 12.87 -10.28
C PHE A 160 6.89 13.69 -10.95
N ALA A 161 5.65 13.60 -10.44
CA ALA A 161 4.53 14.38 -10.98
C ALA A 161 4.81 15.90 -10.94
N ILE A 162 5.55 16.35 -9.92
CA ILE A 162 5.87 17.76 -9.64
C ILE A 162 7.28 18.15 -10.08
N ALA A 163 8.18 17.18 -10.20
CA ALA A 163 9.57 17.41 -10.56
C ALA A 163 9.70 18.10 -11.93
N ARG A 164 10.54 19.14 -11.97
CA ARG A 164 10.91 19.88 -13.18
C ARG A 164 12.42 19.80 -13.37
N PRO A 165 12.94 18.74 -14.02
CA PRO A 165 14.38 18.64 -14.28
C PRO A 165 14.83 19.74 -15.22
N ARG A 166 15.99 20.35 -14.92
CA ARG A 166 16.65 21.34 -15.77
C ARG A 166 17.64 20.61 -16.67
N GLY A 167 17.21 20.20 -17.86
CA GLY A 167 18.07 19.58 -18.87
C GLY A 167 17.41 18.40 -19.58
N ARG A 168 17.63 18.29 -20.90
CA ARG A 168 17.02 17.25 -21.74
C ARG A 168 17.42 15.83 -21.31
N GLY A 169 18.70 15.59 -21.04
CA GLY A 169 19.20 14.28 -20.63
C GLY A 169 18.65 13.82 -19.28
N VAL A 170 18.63 14.72 -18.28
CA VAL A 170 18.05 14.42 -16.96
C VAL A 170 16.56 14.14 -17.07
N ASN A 171 15.84 14.88 -17.94
CA ASN A 171 14.43 14.64 -18.16
C ASN A 171 14.16 13.25 -18.75
N VAL A 172 14.91 12.85 -19.79
CA VAL A 172 14.78 11.50 -20.39
C VAL A 172 15.09 10.41 -19.37
N GLY A 173 16.17 10.56 -18.59
CA GLY A 173 16.52 9.60 -17.53
C GLY A 173 15.42 9.47 -16.47
N MET A 174 14.81 10.59 -16.07
CA MET A 174 13.68 10.58 -15.14
C MET A 174 12.43 9.92 -15.74
N LEU A 175 12.12 10.17 -17.02
CA LEU A 175 10.98 9.54 -17.71
C LEU A 175 11.16 8.02 -17.80
N VAL A 176 12.34 7.56 -18.23
CA VAL A 176 12.65 6.13 -18.37
C VAL A 176 12.61 5.44 -17.00
N SER A 177 13.21 6.03 -15.98
CA SER A 177 13.17 5.47 -14.61
C SER A 177 11.76 5.47 -14.03
N ALA A 178 10.94 6.49 -14.30
CA ALA A 178 9.56 6.54 -13.82
C ALA A 178 8.68 5.50 -14.52
N ALA A 179 8.88 5.28 -15.83
CA ALA A 179 8.21 4.21 -16.56
C ALA A 179 8.61 2.83 -16.03
N ALA A 180 9.91 2.60 -15.81
CA ALA A 180 10.41 1.36 -15.22
C ALA A 180 9.85 1.12 -13.80
N LEU A 181 9.80 2.16 -12.96
CA LEU A 181 9.15 2.11 -11.65
C LEU A 181 7.65 1.82 -11.74
N GLY A 182 6.95 2.41 -12.71
CA GLY A 182 5.54 2.13 -12.97
C GLY A 182 5.29 0.65 -13.29
N VAL A 183 6.14 0.05 -14.13
CA VAL A 183 6.08 -1.39 -14.42
C VAL A 183 6.42 -2.22 -13.18
N GLY A 184 7.45 -1.83 -12.43
CA GLY A 184 7.84 -2.48 -11.18
C GLY A 184 6.73 -2.45 -10.12
N LEU A 185 6.00 -1.34 -10.01
CA LEU A 185 4.82 -1.21 -9.14
C LEU A 185 3.72 -2.20 -9.50
N LEU A 186 3.40 -2.32 -10.80
CA LEU A 186 2.40 -3.27 -11.29
C LEU A 186 2.82 -4.72 -11.01
N ALA A 187 4.07 -5.06 -11.34
CA ALA A 187 4.60 -6.40 -11.08
C ALA A 187 4.64 -6.71 -9.57
N GLY A 188 5.13 -5.79 -8.75
CA GLY A 188 5.24 -5.95 -7.30
C GLY A 188 3.90 -6.08 -6.61
N THR A 189 2.91 -5.27 -7.00
CA THR A 189 1.55 -5.37 -6.46
C THR A 189 0.85 -6.66 -6.88
N ALA A 190 0.94 -7.04 -8.17
CA ALA A 190 0.39 -8.30 -8.65
C ALA A 190 1.01 -9.50 -7.91
N GLN A 191 2.33 -9.50 -7.73
CA GLN A 191 3.04 -10.55 -7.01
C GLN A 191 2.72 -10.59 -5.51
N ALA A 192 2.65 -9.42 -4.85
CA ALA A 192 2.29 -9.35 -3.44
C ALA A 192 0.88 -9.90 -3.17
N ILE A 193 -0.05 -9.69 -4.11
CA ILE A 193 -1.42 -10.21 -4.02
C ILE A 193 -1.47 -11.73 -4.23
N THR A 194 -0.65 -12.29 -5.14
CA THR A 194 -0.65 -13.74 -5.42
C THR A 194 0.11 -14.57 -4.39
N MET A 195 1.08 -13.99 -3.69
CA MET A 195 1.91 -14.70 -2.70
C MET A 195 1.23 -14.88 -1.33
N ARG A 196 0.06 -14.29 -1.10
CA ARG A 196 -0.61 -14.35 0.20
C ARG A 196 -1.15 -15.77 0.47
N PRO A 197 -0.90 -16.36 1.65
CA PRO A 197 -1.51 -17.63 2.03
C PRO A 197 -3.05 -17.54 1.99
N PRO A 198 -3.76 -18.61 1.60
CA PRO A 198 -5.20 -18.66 1.73
C PRO A 198 -5.60 -18.42 3.19
N ASP A 199 -6.62 -17.61 3.42
CA ASP A 199 -7.13 -17.37 4.77
C ASP A 199 -7.49 -18.73 5.40
N PRO A 200 -7.17 -18.94 6.70
CA PRO A 200 -7.56 -20.17 7.37
C PRO A 200 -9.08 -20.29 7.26
N VAL A 201 -9.54 -21.34 6.56
CA VAL A 201 -10.95 -21.68 6.53
C VAL A 201 -11.34 -21.89 7.99
N PRO A 202 -12.35 -21.17 8.53
CA PRO A 202 -12.85 -21.46 9.87
C PRO A 202 -13.23 -22.93 9.86
N ASP A 203 -12.51 -23.75 10.63
CA ASP A 203 -12.73 -25.17 10.63
C ASP A 203 -14.21 -25.43 10.91
N ALA A 204 -14.85 -26.16 10.01
CA ALA A 204 -16.11 -26.84 10.26
C ALA A 204 -15.93 -27.99 11.29
N THR A 205 -14.99 -27.87 12.23
CA THR A 205 -14.85 -28.71 13.42
C THR A 205 -15.65 -28.11 14.58
N GLY A 206 -16.86 -27.65 14.28
CA GLY A 206 -17.97 -27.60 15.22
C GLY A 206 -18.57 -28.98 15.50
N THR A 207 -17.89 -30.07 15.13
CA THR A 207 -18.18 -31.39 15.68
C THR A 207 -17.47 -31.51 17.01
N GLY A 208 -18.22 -31.16 18.06
CA GLY A 208 -17.80 -31.36 19.44
C GLY A 208 -17.24 -32.76 19.62
N THR A 209 -15.95 -32.83 19.95
CA THR A 209 -15.46 -33.88 20.83
C THR A 209 -16.18 -33.66 22.16
N VAL A 210 -17.37 -34.24 22.28
CA VAL A 210 -17.94 -34.61 23.56
C VAL A 210 -16.87 -35.48 24.21
N SER A 211 -16.03 -34.84 25.02
CA SER A 211 -15.23 -35.51 26.02
C SER A 211 -16.24 -36.25 26.88
N SER A 212 -16.40 -37.55 26.66
CA SER A 212 -17.05 -38.44 27.60
C SER A 212 -16.16 -38.47 28.84
N ALA A 213 -16.27 -37.41 29.64
CA ALA A 213 -15.78 -37.34 30.99
C ALA A 213 -16.32 -38.58 31.71
N GLY A 214 -15.39 -39.43 32.12
CA GLY A 214 -15.68 -40.67 32.81
C GLY A 214 -16.57 -40.40 34.01
N PHE A 215 -17.67 -41.16 34.09
CA PHE A 215 -18.42 -41.33 35.32
C PHE A 215 -17.54 -42.08 36.33
N PRO A 216 -17.21 -41.49 37.48
CA PRO A 216 -16.60 -42.22 38.58
C PRO A 216 -17.68 -42.95 39.39
N MET A 217 -17.35 -44.17 39.79
CA MET A 217 -17.86 -44.93 40.95
C MET A 217 -19.36 -45.26 41.06
N LEU A 218 -19.64 -46.56 41.08
CA LEU A 218 -20.32 -47.18 42.23
C LEU A 218 -19.79 -48.61 42.42
N SER A 219 -18.97 -48.75 43.45
CA SER A 219 -18.59 -50.02 44.07
C SER A 219 -19.82 -50.56 44.81
N THR A 220 -20.31 -51.72 44.39
CA THR A 220 -21.21 -52.54 45.22
C THR A 220 -20.38 -53.65 45.84
N VAL A 221 -20.29 -53.55 47.17
CA VAL A 221 -20.00 -54.63 48.10
C VAL A 221 -21.17 -55.61 48.04
N ASP A 222 -20.89 -56.87 47.75
CA ASP A 222 -21.30 -58.07 48.51
C ASP A 222 -20.66 -59.32 47.89
#